data_AF-A0A3R7SJL5-F1
#
_entry.id   AF-A0A3R7SJL5-F1
#
_cell.length_a   1.000
_cell.length_b   1.000
_cell.length_c   1.000
_cell.angle_alpha   90.00
_cell.angle_beta   90.00
_cell.angle_gamma   90.00
#
_symmetry.space_group_name_H-M   'P 1'
#
loop_
_entity.id
_entity.type
_entity.pdbx_description
1 polymer ?
#
loop_
_entity_poly.entity_id
_entity_poly.type
_entity_poly.pdbx_seq_one_letter_code
_entity_poly.pdbx_strand_id
1 'polypeptide(L)'
;MKKIDINRLSSRKEVMDLVRELDLTWKKALSIENPRKRSKELLKLSRLISIAIEDVKREYNNDYNSRQACRYLQKWLAGHRNLNG
;
A
#
# COMPACT_ATOMS: atom_id res chain seq x y z
N MET A 1 9.03 -5.31 -10.61
CA MET A 1 7.76 -4.80 -10.03
C MET A 1 7.23 -3.74 -10.99
N LYS A 2 6.01 -3.89 -11.50
CA LYS A 2 5.34 -2.78 -12.20
C LYS A 2 5.26 -1.60 -11.23
N LYS A 3 5.51 -0.38 -11.70
CA LYS A 3 5.28 0.84 -10.91
C LYS A 3 3.81 0.84 -10.52
N ILE A 4 3.54 0.96 -9.23
CA ILE A 4 2.19 1.23 -8.73
C ILE A 4 1.86 2.65 -9.17
N ASP A 5 0.90 2.79 -10.08
CA ASP A 5 0.48 4.09 -10.61
C ASP A 5 -0.64 4.65 -9.73
N ILE A 6 -0.24 5.44 -8.73
CA ILE A 6 -1.12 5.98 -7.69
C ILE A 6 -2.05 7.08 -8.26
N ASN A 7 -1.65 7.72 -9.36
CA ASN A 7 -2.41 8.76 -10.05
C ASN A 7 -3.67 8.22 -10.77
N ARG A 8 -3.90 6.90 -10.69
CA ARG A 8 -4.99 6.18 -11.34
C ARG A 8 -6.11 5.76 -10.38
N LEU A 9 -6.09 6.26 -9.14
CA LEU A 9 -7.09 5.95 -8.12
C LEU A 9 -8.31 6.87 -8.26
N SER A 10 -9.07 6.67 -9.33
CA SER A 10 -10.27 7.46 -9.65
C SER A 10 -11.55 6.87 -9.04
N SER A 11 -11.50 5.61 -8.57
CA SER A 11 -12.67 4.87 -8.11
C SER A 11 -12.37 3.94 -6.92
N ARG A 12 -13.43 3.62 -6.15
CA ARG A 12 -13.37 2.62 -5.07
C ARG A 12 -12.81 1.27 -5.55
N LYS A 13 -13.08 0.89 -6.79
CA LYS A 13 -12.59 -0.37 -7.37
C LYS A 13 -11.08 -0.36 -7.53
N GLU A 14 -10.51 0.70 -8.10
CA GLU A 14 -9.06 0.84 -8.31
C GLU A 14 -8.29 0.88 -6.98
N VAL A 15 -8.87 1.50 -5.95
CA VAL A 15 -8.34 1.48 -4.58
C VAL A 15 -8.29 0.07 -4.02
N MET A 16 -9.37 -0.70 -4.19
CA MET A 16 -9.43 -2.08 -3.70
C MET A 16 -8.49 -3.01 -4.48
N ASP A 17 -8.34 -2.79 -5.78
CA ASP A 17 -7.39 -3.51 -6.63
C ASP A 17 -5.94 -3.21 -6.22
N LEU A 18 -5.63 -1.94 -5.93
CA LEU A 18 -4.34 -1.55 -5.37
C LEU A 18 -4.07 -2.24 -4.03
N VAL A 19 -5.03 -2.21 -3.10
CA VAL A 19 -4.88 -2.90 -1.80
C VAL A 19 -4.65 -4.40 -1.97
N ARG A 20 -5.34 -5.04 -2.92
CA ARG A 20 -5.12 -6.45 -3.26
C ARG A 20 -3.73 -6.71 -3.83
N GLU A 21 -3.23 -5.87 -4.74
CA GLU A 21 -1.87 -5.99 -5.25
C GLU A 21 -0.82 -5.82 -4.14
N LEU A 22 -1.03 -4.87 -3.22
CA LEU A 22 -0.16 -4.66 -2.07
C LEU A 22 -0.15 -5.87 -1.14
N ASP A 23 -1.31 -6.47 -0.84
CA ASP A 23 -1.42 -7.68 -0.02
C ASP A 23 -0.73 -8.89 -0.67
N LEU A 24 -0.92 -9.09 -1.97
CA LEU A 24 -0.23 -10.15 -2.72
C LEU A 24 1.28 -9.94 -2.72
N THR A 25 1.74 -8.69 -2.87
CA THR A 25 3.16 -8.38 -2.87
C THR A 25 3.77 -8.53 -1.47
N TRP A 26 3.03 -8.18 -0.42
CA TRP A 26 3.43 -8.42 0.97
C TRP A 26 3.57 -9.91 1.28
N LYS A 27 2.59 -10.74 0.88
CA LYS A 27 2.65 -12.20 1.03
C LYS A 27 3.85 -12.81 0.28
N LYS A 28 4.13 -12.33 -0.94
CA LYS A 28 5.34 -12.72 -1.68
C LYS A 28 6.61 -12.32 -0.94
N ALA A 29 6.68 -11.11 -0.40
CA ALA A 29 7.82 -10.66 0.39
C ALA A 29 8.02 -11.54 1.65
N LEU A 30 6.94 -11.91 2.34
CA LEU A 30 7.00 -12.82 3.49
C LEU A 30 7.51 -14.23 3.14
N SER A 31 7.19 -14.72 1.93
CA SER A 31 7.68 -16.02 1.43
C SER A 31 9.16 -16.05 1.06
N ILE A 32 9.87 -14.92 1.11
CA ILE A 32 11.32 -14.88 0.88
C ILE A 32 12.03 -15.54 2.07
N GLU A 33 12.69 -16.67 1.83
CA GLU A 33 13.45 -17.41 2.86
C GLU A 33 14.57 -16.57 3.48
N ASN A 34 15.32 -15.82 2.66
CA ASN A 34 16.44 -15.04 3.16
C ASN A 34 15.94 -13.82 3.98
N PRO A 35 16.23 -13.75 5.29
CA PRO A 35 15.64 -12.74 6.17
C PRO A 35 16.09 -11.31 5.84
N ARG A 36 17.33 -11.13 5.35
CA ARG A 36 17.84 -9.81 4.93
C ARG A 36 17.14 -9.33 3.65
N LYS A 37 16.97 -10.22 2.67
CA LYS A 37 16.24 -9.91 1.43
C LYS A 37 14.75 -9.65 1.73
N ARG A 38 14.13 -10.46 2.58
CA ARG A 38 12.75 -10.27 3.07
C ARG A 38 12.57 -8.90 3.70
N SER A 39 13.40 -8.55 4.68
CA SER A 39 13.31 -7.26 5.37
C SER A 39 13.46 -6.08 4.41
N LYS A 40 14.41 -6.15 3.46
CA LYS A 40 14.60 -5.11 2.44
C LYS A 40 13.37 -4.92 1.55
N GLU A 41 12.76 -6.01 1.08
CA GLU A 41 11.55 -5.94 0.24
C GLU A 41 10.33 -5.43 1.02
N LEU A 42 10.16 -5.85 2.28
CA LEU A 42 9.10 -5.34 3.16
C LEU A 42 9.27 -3.84 3.44
N LEU A 43 10.50 -3.37 3.70
CA LEU A 43 10.81 -1.95 3.85
C LEU A 43 10.49 -1.14 2.59
N LYS A 44 10.83 -1.68 1.41
CA LYS A 44 10.53 -1.05 0.12
C LYS A 44 9.02 -0.94 -0.11
N LEU A 45 8.27 -2.01 0.17
CA LEU A 45 6.81 -2.01 0.15
C LEU A 45 6.23 -0.98 1.10
N SER A 46 6.67 -0.95 2.36
CA SER A 46 6.18 0.03 3.34
C SER A 46 6.39 1.47 2.86
N ARG A 47 7.55 1.79 2.27
CA ARG A 47 7.83 3.14 1.74
C ARG A 47 6.92 3.49 0.57
N LEU A 48 6.70 2.56 -0.36
CA LEU A 48 5.81 2.79 -1.51
C LEU A 48 4.38 3.09 -1.07
N ILE A 49 3.90 2.42 -0.01
CA ILE A 49 2.55 2.64 0.50
C ILE A 49 2.44 3.96 1.26
N SER A 50 3.48 4.35 2.01
CA SER A 50 3.53 5.69 2.62
C SER A 50 3.46 6.79 1.57
N ILE A 51 4.21 6.66 0.47
CA ILE A 51 4.16 7.60 -0.66
C ILE A 51 2.76 7.60 -1.29
N ALA A 52 2.17 6.41 -1.52
CA ALA A 52 0.81 6.31 -2.04
C ALA A 52 -0.23 7.01 -1.17
N ILE A 53 -0.10 6.92 0.16
CA ILE A 53 -0.97 7.61 1.10
C ILE A 53 -0.79 9.13 1.02
N GLU A 54 0.44 9.60 0.89
CA GLU A 54 0.74 11.03 0.77
C GLU A 54 0.27 11.61 -0.56
N ASP A 55 0.45 10.90 -1.66
CA ASP A 55 -0.04 11.30 -2.99
C ASP A 55 -1.58 11.34 -3.01
N VAL A 56 -2.24 10.31 -2.48
CA VAL A 56 -3.71 10.29 -2.31
C VAL A 56 -4.18 11.41 -1.38
N LYS A 57 -3.39 11.85 -0.39
CA LYS A 57 -3.73 13.02 0.44
C LYS A 57 -3.54 14.33 -0.32
N ARG A 58 -2.45 14.45 -1.10
CA ARG A 58 -2.05 15.67 -1.81
C ARG A 58 -3.00 15.99 -2.97
N GLU A 59 -3.49 14.99 -3.68
CA GLU A 59 -4.46 15.20 -4.77
C GLU A 59 -5.88 15.54 -4.27
N TYR A 60 -6.20 15.36 -2.97
CA TYR A 60 -7.59 15.28 -2.52
C TYR A 60 -7.97 16.20 -1.37
N ASN A 61 -7.99 17.50 -1.64
CA ASN A 61 -8.80 18.43 -0.85
C ASN A 61 -10.32 18.35 -1.15
N ASN A 62 -10.81 17.55 -2.12
CA ASN A 62 -12.21 17.66 -2.57
C ASN A 62 -13.06 16.39 -2.86
N ASP A 63 -12.59 15.13 -2.71
CA ASP A 63 -13.44 13.95 -3.01
C ASP A 63 -13.60 12.96 -1.83
N TYR A 64 -14.82 12.44 -1.65
CA TYR A 64 -15.18 11.41 -0.67
C TYR A 64 -14.47 10.07 -0.94
N ASN A 65 -14.30 9.68 -2.20
CA ASN A 65 -13.71 8.38 -2.57
C ASN A 65 -12.26 8.24 -2.12
N SER A 66 -11.52 9.33 -2.10
CA SER A 66 -10.08 9.32 -1.82
C SER A 66 -9.76 9.43 -0.34
N ARG A 67 -10.66 10.06 0.42
CA ARG A 67 -10.64 9.95 1.88
C ARG A 67 -10.85 8.49 2.32
N GLN A 68 -11.72 7.75 1.64
CA GLN A 68 -11.86 6.31 1.88
C GLN A 68 -10.61 5.52 1.46
N ALA A 69 -10.02 5.83 0.30
CA ALA A 69 -8.77 5.22 -0.14
C ALA A 69 -7.64 5.39 0.86
N CYS A 70 -7.44 6.62 1.32
CA CYS A 70 -6.45 6.95 2.33
C CYS A 70 -6.68 6.16 3.64
N ARG A 71 -7.94 6.06 4.10
CA ARG A 71 -8.30 5.26 5.28
C ARG A 71 -8.03 3.77 5.10
N TYR A 72 -8.33 3.20 3.94
CA TYR A 72 -8.05 1.78 3.66
C TYR A 72 -6.55 1.48 3.68
N LEU A 73 -5.74 2.31 3.02
CA LEU A 73 -4.28 2.14 3.01
C LEU A 73 -3.67 2.30 4.41
N GLN A 74 -4.15 3.26 5.21
CA GLN A 74 -3.71 3.43 6.59
C GLN A 74 -4.05 2.22 7.47
N LYS A 75 -5.28 1.68 7.37
CA LYS A 75 -5.69 0.48 8.10
C LYS A 75 -4.87 -0.75 7.68
N TRP A 76 -4.61 -0.89 6.39
CA TRP A 76 -3.76 -1.96 5.86
C TRP A 76 -2.35 -1.88 6.45
N LEU A 77 -1.70 -0.70 6.40
CA LEU A 77 -0.37 -0.50 6.98
C LEU A 77 -0.33 -0.82 8.48
N ALA A 78 -1.34 -0.37 9.23
CA ALA A 78 -1.44 -0.63 10.66
C ALA A 78 -1.58 -2.13 10.97
N GLY A 79 -2.44 -2.84 10.23
CA GLY A 79 -2.63 -4.28 10.38
C GLY A 79 -1.35 -5.09 10.12
N HIS A 80 -0.58 -4.71 9.11
CA HIS A 80 0.65 -5.42 8.74
C HIS A 80 1.88 -5.03 9.57
N ARG A 81 1.91 -3.83 10.18
CA ARG A 81 2.92 -3.46 11.18
C ARG A 81 2.80 -4.26 12.47
N ASN A 82 1.57 -4.52 12.93
CA ASN A 82 1.34 -5.28 14.16
C ASN A 82 1.60 -6.79 14.05
N LEU A 83 1.70 -7.34 12.84
CA LEU A 83 2.01 -8.77 12.63
C LEU A 83 3.53 -9.07 12.63
N ASN A 84 4.38 -8.05 12.71
CA ASN A 84 5.84 -8.20 12.83
C ASN A 84 6.38 -7.75 14.21
N GLY A 85 5.50 -7.49 15.18
CA GLY A 85 5.83 -7.22 16.57
C GLY A 85 5.77 -8.48 17.41
#